data_AF-A0A530BQ33-F1
#
_entry.id   AF-A0A530BQ33-F1
#
_cell.length_a   1.000
_cell.length_b   1.000
_cell.length_c   1.000
_cell.angle_alpha   90.00
_cell.angle_beta   90.00
_cell.angle_gamma   90.00
#
_symmetry.space_group_name_H-M   'P 1'
#
loop_
_entity.id
_entity.type
_entity.pdbx_description
1 polymer ?
#
loop_
_entity_poly.entity_id
_entity_poly.type
_entity_poly.pdbx_seq_one_letter_code
_entity_poly.pdbx_strand_id
1 'polypeptide(L)' 'MAIKDVQKYIEEQGLVETTDEESEKPIYRKPGFEGILSFGEMEQIFSQFIREHRDAKRLNRAQMGTM' A
#
# COMPACT_ATOMS: atom_id res chain seq x y z
N MET A 1 -22.00 -6.62 5.78
CA MET A 1 -22.01 -8.08 6.06
C MET A 1 -20.80 -8.35 6.93
N ALA A 2 -20.99 -8.66 8.22
CA ALA A 2 -19.86 -9.01 9.08
C ALA A 2 -19.28 -10.33 8.56
N ILE A 3 -17.96 -10.39 8.35
CA ILE A 3 -17.26 -11.62 7.99
C ILE A 3 -17.54 -12.61 9.13
N LYS A 4 -18.39 -13.60 8.87
CA LYS A 4 -18.79 -14.61 9.87
C LYS A 4 -17.65 -15.57 10.20
N ASP A 5 -16.68 -15.69 9.29
CA ASP A 5 -15.52 -16.57 9.42
C ASP A 5 -14.30 -15.90 8.78
N VAL A 6 -13.46 -15.32 9.63
CA VAL A 6 -12.26 -14.58 9.22
C VAL A 6 -11.20 -15.55 8.67
N GLN A 7 -11.11 -16.76 9.22
CA GLN A 7 -10.11 -17.74 8.78
C GLN A 7 -10.42 -18.25 7.38
N LYS A 8 -11.69 -18.58 7.13
CA LYS A 8 -12.14 -18.93 5.77
C LYS A 8 -11.84 -17.82 4.77
N TYR A 9 -12.05 -16.56 5.15
CA TYR A 9 -11.74 -15.42 4.27
C TYR A 9 -10.24 -15.29 3.99
N ILE A 10 -9.38 -15.45 5.00
CA ILE A 10 -7.92 -15.45 4.85
C ILE A 10 -7.48 -16.51 3.84
N GLU A 11 -7.97 -17.74 4.00
CA GLU A 11 -7.66 -18.87 3.12
C GLU A 11 -8.17 -18.64 1.69
N GLU A 12 -9.45 -18.29 1.52
CA GLU A 12 -10.06 -18.08 0.21
C GLU A 12 -9.40 -16.95 -0.58
N GLN A 13 -8.90 -15.93 0.10
CA GLN A 13 -8.22 -14.80 -0.52
C GLN A 13 -6.71 -14.98 -0.66
N GLY A 14 -6.15 -16.07 -0.10
CA GLY A 14 -4.71 -16.33 -0.09
C GLY A 14 -3.93 -15.25 0.66
N LEU A 15 -4.48 -14.75 1.77
CA LEU A 15 -3.81 -13.74 2.58
C LEU A 15 -2.75 -14.42 3.46
N VAL A 16 -1.62 -13.73 3.61
CA VAL A 16 -0.49 -14.17 4.41
C VAL A 16 -0.33 -13.21 5.58
N GLU A 17 -0.20 -13.77 6.78
CA GLU A 17 0.11 -12.99 7.97
C GLU A 17 1.48 -12.32 7.81
N THR A 18 1.52 -11.02 8.05
CA THR A 18 2.67 -10.16 7.81
C THR A 18 2.81 -9.19 8.98
N THR A 19 4.06 -8.92 9.38
CA THR A 19 4.40 -7.87 10.34
C THR A 19 4.79 -6.60 9.61
N ASP A 20 4.37 -5.44 10.13
CA ASP A 20 4.69 -4.14 9.58
C ASP A 20 5.09 -3.20 10.72
N GLU A 21 6.11 -2.36 10.53
CA GLU A 21 6.60 -1.44 11.57
C GLU A 21 5.54 -0.43 12.01
N GLU A 22 4.61 -0.07 11.12
CA GLU A 22 3.51 0.85 11.42
C GLU A 22 2.30 0.16 12.07
N SER A 23 2.37 -1.16 12.32
CA SER A 23 1.29 -1.90 12.97
C SER A 23 1.79 -2.73 14.15
N GLU A 24 1.24 -2.45 15.33
CA GLU A 24 1.52 -3.24 16.54
C GLU A 24 0.98 -4.69 16.46
N LYS A 25 0.04 -4.94 15.54
CA LYS A 25 -0.60 -6.25 15.36
C LYS A 25 -0.24 -6.83 13.99
N PRO A 26 -0.18 -8.16 13.87
CA PRO A 26 -0.06 -8.80 12.56
C PRO A 26 -1.22 -8.39 11.65
N ILE A 27 -0.89 -8.15 10.38
CA ILE A 27 -1.85 -7.84 9.32
C ILE A 27 -1.82 -8.92 8.26
N TYR A 28 -2.94 -9.17 7.61
CA TYR A 28 -3.06 -10.20 6.57
C TYR A 28 -3.02 -9.52 5.21
N ARG A 29 -2.01 -9.83 4.39
CA ARG A 29 -1.82 -9.22 3.07
C ARG A 29 -1.83 -10.25 1.96
N LYS A 30 -2.34 -9.83 0.81
CA LYS A 30 -2.25 -10.63 -0.41
C LYS A 30 -0.89 -10.40 -1.08
N PRO A 31 -0.11 -11.45 -1.37
CA PRO A 31 1.14 -11.30 -2.12
C PRO A 31 0.88 -10.71 -3.51
N GLY A 32 1.63 -9.67 -3.86
CA GLY A 32 1.68 -9.14 -5.21
C GLY A 32 2.73 -9.85 -6.07
N PHE A 33 2.94 -9.35 -7.29
CA PHE A 33 3.97 -9.87 -8.21
C PHE A 33 5.39 -9.79 -7.64
N GLU A 34 5.67 -8.76 -6.85
CA GLU A 34 6.96 -8.53 -6.18
C GLU A 34 6.96 -9.01 -4.72
N GLY A 35 5.97 -9.83 -4.34
CA GLY A 35 5.79 -10.28 -2.96
C GLY A 35 4.97 -9.30 -2.12
N ILE A 36 5.25 -9.26 -0.82
CA ILE A 36 4.55 -8.41 0.15
C ILE A 36 5.45 -7.22 0.50
N LEU A 37 4.96 -6.02 0.24
CA LEU A 37 5.61 -4.77 0.62
C LEU A 37 5.05 -4.28 1.96
N SER A 38 5.87 -3.62 2.76
CA SER A 38 5.47 -2.87 3.96
C SER A 38 4.73 -1.58 3.61
N PHE A 39 4.08 -0.95 4.59
CA PHE A 39 3.47 0.38 4.43
C PHE A 39 4.50 1.43 4.01
N GLY A 40 5.65 1.48 4.67
CA GLY A 40 6.74 2.40 4.33
C GLY A 40 7.27 2.21 2.91
N GLU A 41 7.45 0.97 2.46
CA GLU A 41 7.87 0.70 1.07
C GLU A 41 6.84 1.19 0.05
N MET A 42 5.55 0.95 0.31
CA MET A 42 4.49 1.45 -0.56
C MET A 42 4.46 2.99 -0.58
N GLU A 43 4.59 3.64 0.58
CA GLU A 43 4.64 5.10 0.67
C GLU A 43 5.83 5.68 -0.12
N GLN A 44 6.99 5.06 -0.02
CA GLN A 44 8.18 5.46 -0.78
C GLN A 44 7.95 5.34 -2.29
N ILE A 45 7.40 4.22 -2.75
CA ILE A 45 7.08 3.99 -4.16
C ILE A 45 6.09 5.05 -4.67
N PHE A 46 5.01 5.29 -3.93
CA PHE A 46 4.02 6.30 -4.33
C PHE A 46 4.61 7.71 -4.33
N SER A 47 5.39 8.06 -3.31
CA SER A 47 6.07 9.35 -3.20
C SER A 47 7.03 9.59 -4.35
N GLN A 48 7.80 8.57 -4.73
CA GLN A 48 8.69 8.61 -5.87
C GLN A 48 7.92 8.79 -7.18
N PHE A 49 6.90 7.96 -7.41
CA PHE A 49 6.06 8.01 -8.62
C PHE A 49 5.44 9.41 -8.82
N ILE A 50 4.86 9.98 -7.76
CA ILE A 50 4.24 11.32 -7.80
C ILE A 50 5.30 12.38 -8.09
N ARG A 51 6.47 12.30 -7.46
CA ARG A 51 7.56 13.25 -7.67
C ARG A 51 8.05 13.21 -9.11
N GLU A 52 8.30 12.03 -9.66
CA GLU A 52 8.76 11.86 -11.04
C GLU A 52 7.75 12.44 -12.04
N HIS A 53 6.45 12.18 -11.84
CA HIS A 53 5.40 12.72 -12.71
C HIS A 53 5.25 14.24 -12.60
N ARG A 54 5.40 14.79 -11.39
CA ARG A 54 5.40 16.25 -11.17
C ARG A 54 6.57 16.88 -11.92
N ASP A 55 7.77 16.32 -11.74
CA ASP A 55 9.01 16.86 -12.29
C ASP A 55 9.00 16.76 -13.84
N ALA A 56 8.47 15.66 -14.39
CA ALA A 56 8.26 15.49 -15.84
C ALA A 56 7.31 16.54 -16.44
N LYS A 57 6.27 16.95 -15.68
CA LYS A 57 5.33 18.01 -16.09
C LYS A 57 5.82 19.43 -15.75
N ARG A 58 7.00 19.58 -15.14
CA ARG A 58 7.55 20.85 -14.65
C ARG A 58 6.56 21.66 -13.79
N LEU A 59 5.72 20.97 -13.02
CA LEU A 59 4.71 21.62 -12.18
C LEU A 59 5.38 22.24 -10.97
N ASN A 60 5.12 23.54 -10.76
CA ASN A 60 5.53 24.20 -9.53
C ASN A 60 4.55 23.90 -8.39
N ARG A 61 4.95 24.23 -7.15
CA ARG A 61 4.16 23.94 -5.93
C ARG A 61 2.78 24.60 -5.94
N ALA A 62 2.63 25.77 -6.56
CA ALA A 62 1.35 26.47 -6.66
C ALA A 62 0.40 25.76 -7.65
N GLN A 63 0.92 25.23 -8.75
CA GLN A 63 0.17 24.47 -9.75
C GLN A 63 -0.29 23.11 -9.23
N MET A 64 0.46 22.49 -8.32
CA MET A 64 0.08 21.23 -7.68
C MET A 64 -1.09 21.38 -6.69
N GLY A 65 -1.18 22.50 -5.97
CA GLY A 65 -2.24 22.72 -4.97
C GLY A 65 -3.60 23.13 -5.54
N THR A 66 -3.69 23.29 -6.86
CA THR A 66 -4.90 23.73 -7.58
C THR A 66 -5.52 22.63 -8.46
N MET A 67 -4.90 21.44 -8.53
CA MET A 67 -5.47 20.23 -9.12
C MET A 67 -6.29 19.46 -8.10
#